data_AF-A0A1D7ZXB6-F1
#
_entry.id   AF-A0A1D7ZXB6-F1
#
_cell.length_a   1.000
_cell.length_b   1.000
_cell.length_c   1.000
_cell.angle_alpha   90.00
_cell.angle_beta   90.00
_cell.angle_gamma   90.00
#
_symmetry.space_group_name_H-M   'P 1'
#
loop_
_entity.id
_entity.type
_entity.pdbx_description
1 polymer ?
#
loop_
_entity_poly.entity_id
_entity_poly.type
_entity_poly.pdbx_seq_one_letter_code
_entity_poly.pdbx_strand_id
1 'polypeptide(L)' 'MSFGDGSTHSWALDEQASDRIIHHALDVGINFFDTANVYSYGTSEEYLGRALKDVARDQVVLASKVYFNHPLSST' A
#
# COMPACT_ATOMS: atom_id res chain seq x y z
N MET A 1 3.78 -7.92 -2.76
CA MET A 1 4.68 -6.77 -3.02
C MET A 1 4.26 -5.66 -2.08
N SER A 2 5.21 -4.97 -1.48
CA SER A 2 5.05 -3.79 -0.62
C SER A 2 5.22 -2.51 -1.43
N PHE A 3 4.36 -1.52 -1.21
CA PHE A 3 4.60 -0.13 -1.62
C PHE A 3 5.43 0.55 -0.52
N GLY A 4 6.41 1.38 -0.86
CA GLY A 4 7.27 2.04 0.13
C GLY A 4 8.63 2.46 -0.41
N ASP A 5 9.29 3.33 0.32
CA ASP A 5 10.54 4.03 -0.04
C ASP A 5 11.79 3.15 -0.28
N GLY A 6 11.67 1.84 -0.42
CA GLY A 6 12.80 0.94 -0.62
C GLY A 6 13.58 0.58 0.64
N SER A 7 13.21 1.13 1.81
CA SER A 7 13.93 0.89 3.08
C SER A 7 13.87 -0.55 3.59
N THR A 8 12.82 -1.30 3.24
CA THR A 8 12.64 -2.70 3.66
C THR A 8 13.11 -3.71 2.62
N HIS A 9 12.83 -3.44 1.35
CA HIS A 9 13.12 -4.33 0.23
C HIS A 9 13.51 -3.52 -1.00
N SER A 10 14.55 -3.96 -1.72
CA SER A 10 15.05 -3.30 -2.93
C SER A 10 14.05 -3.25 -4.10
N TRP A 11 12.99 -4.05 -4.05
CA TRP A 11 11.93 -4.07 -5.04
C TRP A 11 10.73 -3.20 -4.67
N ALA A 12 10.71 -2.58 -3.47
CA ALA A 12 9.61 -1.71 -3.07
C ALA A 12 9.60 -0.42 -3.92
N LEU A 13 8.40 0.05 -4.23
CA LEU A 13 8.19 1.20 -5.10
C LEU A 13 7.94 2.44 -4.25
N ASP A 14 8.63 3.54 -4.58
CA ASP A 14 8.33 4.85 -4.00
C ASP A 14 6.88 5.28 -4.27
N GLU A 15 6.46 6.39 -3.66
CA GLU A 15 5.08 6.85 -3.77
C GLU A 15 4.64 7.08 -5.21
N GLN A 16 5.50 7.67 -6.04
CA GLN A 16 5.15 8.02 -7.42
C GLN A 16 5.05 6.78 -8.31
N ALA A 17 5.92 5.79 -8.12
CA ALA A 17 5.86 4.52 -8.82
C ALA A 17 4.69 3.67 -8.35
N SER A 18 4.37 3.71 -7.07
CA SER A 18 3.19 3.06 -6.48
C SER A 18 1.90 3.63 -7.05
N ASP A 19 1.79 4.95 -7.12
CA ASP A 19 0.64 5.63 -7.71
C ASP A 19 0.40 5.20 -9.17
N ARG A 20 1.46 5.20 -9.98
CA ARG A 20 1.38 4.78 -11.40
C ARG A 20 0.90 3.33 -11.56
N ILE A 21 1.45 2.40 -10.78
CA ILE A 21 1.09 0.98 -10.94
C ILE A 21 -0.31 0.68 -10.40
N ILE A 22 -0.74 1.36 -9.33
CA ILE A 22 -2.10 1.21 -8.78
C ILE A 22 -3.13 1.73 -9.79
N HIS A 23 -2.93 2.91 -10.36
CA HIS A 23 -3.83 3.44 -11.40
C HIS A 23 -3.84 2.57 -12.65
N HIS A 24 -2.68 2.10 -13.10
CA HIS A 24 -2.64 1.17 -14.22
C HIS A 24 -3.40 -0.14 -13.93
N ALA A 25 -3.31 -0.67 -12.71
CA ALA A 25 -4.06 -1.84 -12.30
C ALA A 25 -5.59 -1.60 -12.38
N LEU A 26 -6.05 -0.45 -11.90
CA LEU A 26 -7.46 -0.04 -12.02
C LEU A 26 -7.89 0.10 -13.48
N ASP A 27 -7.08 0.72 -14.33
CA ASP A 27 -7.36 0.93 -15.76
C ASP A 27 -7.57 -0.39 -16.51
N VAL A 28 -6.87 -1.46 -16.10
CA VAL A 28 -7.01 -2.80 -16.69
C VAL A 28 -8.02 -3.70 -15.95
N GLY A 29 -8.77 -3.13 -15.00
CA GLY A 29 -9.86 -3.81 -14.30
C GLY A 29 -9.46 -4.63 -13.06
N ILE A 30 -8.22 -4.51 -12.59
CA ILE A 30 -7.80 -5.10 -11.31
C ILE A 30 -8.27 -4.22 -10.17
N ASN A 31 -8.97 -4.81 -9.20
CA ASN A 31 -9.53 -4.07 -8.07
C ASN A 31 -9.23 -4.65 -6.69
N PHE A 32 -8.48 -5.75 -6.62
CA PHE A 32 -8.08 -6.37 -5.36
C PHE A 32 -6.67 -5.91 -4.97
N PHE A 33 -6.56 -5.26 -3.82
CA PHE A 33 -5.28 -4.79 -3.27
C PHE A 33 -5.08 -5.37 -1.87
N ASP A 34 -3.91 -5.96 -1.67
CA ASP A 34 -3.50 -6.56 -0.42
C ASP A 34 -2.32 -5.78 0.19
N THR A 35 -2.42 -5.48 1.48
CA THR A 35 -1.39 -4.74 2.23
C THR A 35 -1.28 -5.30 3.66
N ALA A 36 -0.38 -4.76 4.48
CA ALA A 36 -0.26 -5.11 5.89
C ALA A 36 0.34 -3.96 6.66
N ASN A 37 0.07 -3.92 7.97
CA ASN A 37 0.59 -2.88 8.86
C ASN A 37 2.14 -2.82 8.90
N VAL A 38 2.83 -3.92 8.57
CA VAL A 38 4.30 -3.99 8.54
C VAL A 38 4.93 -3.84 7.16
N TYR A 39 4.13 -3.78 6.11
CA TYR A 39 4.65 -3.62 4.76
C TYR A 39 5.26 -2.20 4.65
N SER A 40 6.59 -2.17 4.50
CA SER A 40 7.39 -0.94 4.52
C SER A 40 7.12 -0.05 5.74
N TYR A 41 7.06 -0.65 6.94
CA TYR A 41 6.78 0.08 8.20
C TYR A 41 5.48 0.91 8.15
N GLY A 42 4.46 0.43 7.43
CA GLY A 42 3.17 1.09 7.28
C GLY A 42 3.05 1.99 6.03
N THR A 43 4.17 2.37 5.41
CA THR A 43 4.12 3.23 4.20
C THR A 43 3.38 2.57 3.03
N SER A 44 3.29 1.23 2.99
CA SER A 44 2.48 0.54 2.00
C SER A 44 0.98 0.85 2.12
N GLU A 45 0.46 0.92 3.34
CA GLU A 45 -0.94 1.29 3.60
C GLU A 45 -1.18 2.77 3.28
N GLU A 46 -0.21 3.62 3.61
CA GLU A 46 -0.28 5.05 3.31
C GLU A 46 -0.31 5.34 1.80
N TYR A 47 0.60 4.74 1.03
CA TYR A 47 0.71 4.97 -0.41
C TYR A 47 -0.53 4.44 -1.14
N LEU A 48 -0.99 3.24 -0.76
CA LEU A 48 -2.23 2.67 -1.29
C LEU A 48 -3.44 3.55 -0.95
N GLY A 49 -3.53 4.05 0.28
CA GLY A 49 -4.61 4.95 0.71
C GLY A 49 -4.62 6.29 -0.05
N ARG A 50 -3.44 6.85 -0.36
CA ARG A 50 -3.32 8.08 -1.16
C ARG A 50 -3.71 7.87 -2.62
N ALA A 51 -3.24 6.78 -3.24
CA ALA A 51 -3.57 6.45 -4.63
C ALA A 51 -5.08 6.14 -4.83
N LEU A 52 -5.73 5.52 -3.84
CA LEU A 52 -7.15 5.16 -3.91
C LEU A 52 -8.10 6.27 -3.42
N LYS A 53 -7.59 7.44 -3.02
CA LYS A 53 -8.37 8.47 -2.34
C LYS A 53 -9.59 8.94 -3.13
N ASP A 54 -9.46 9.02 -4.45
CA ASP A 54 -10.52 9.48 -5.36
C ASP A 54 -11.25 8.33 -6.06
N VAL A 55 -10.96 7.08 -5.69
CA VAL A 55 -11.63 5.87 -6.20
C VAL A 55 -12.83 5.55 -5.32
N ALA A 56 -13.99 5.31 -5.93
CA ALA A 56 -15.19 4.93 -5.21
C ALA A 56 -14.94 3.65 -4.39
N ARG A 57 -15.25 3.67 -3.09
CA ARG A 57 -14.84 2.62 -2.14
C ARG A 57 -15.41 1.24 -2.48
N ASP A 58 -16.58 1.19 -3.12
CA ASP A 58 -17.24 -0.04 -3.57
C ASP A 58 -16.61 -0.64 -4.84
N GLN A 59 -15.77 0.11 -5.55
CA GLN A 59 -15.03 -0.37 -6.73
C GLN A 59 -13.76 -1.14 -6.37
N VAL A 60 -13.33 -1.13 -5.09
CA VAL A 60 -12.08 -1.75 -4.64
C VAL A 60 -12.29 -2.75 -3.51
N VAL A 61 -11.58 -3.88 -3.60
CA VAL A 61 -11.46 -4.86 -2.52
C VAL A 61 -10.11 -4.65 -1.85
N LEU A 62 -10.14 -4.16 -0.61
CA LEU A 62 -8.95 -3.92 0.19
C LEU A 62 -8.82 -4.99 1.27
N ALA A 63 -7.72 -5.73 1.23
CA ALA A 63 -7.33 -6.68 2.26
C ALA A 63 -6.12 -6.14 3.02
N SER A 64 -6.19 -6.15 4.36
CA SER A 64 -5.03 -5.87 5.20
C SER A 64 -4.79 -7.01 6.20
N LYS A 65 -3.56 -7.11 6.69
CA LYS A 65 -3.09 -8.11 7.64
C LYS A 65 -2.53 -7.41 8.85
N VAL A 66 -2.75 -8.01 10.02
CA VAL A 66 -2.21 -7.56 11.31
C VAL A 66 -1.53 -8.73 12.00
N TYR A 67 -0.37 -8.48 12.62
CA TYR A 67 0.25 -9.43 13.55
C TYR A 67 1.41 -8.78 14.33
N PHE A 68 2.38 -8.23 13.61
CA PHE A 68 3.57 -7.65 14.22
C PHE A 68 3.29 -6.21 14.63
N ASN A 69 3.45 -5.90 15.92
CA ASN A 69 3.51 -4.52 16.35
C ASN A 69 4.92 -3.98 16.12
N HIS A 70 5.02 -2.82 15.47
CA HIS A 70 6.19 -1.99 15.69
C HIS A 70 6.26 -1.71 17.20
N PRO A 71 7.44 -1.84 17.84
CA PRO A 71 7.56 -1.41 19.22
C PRO A 71 7.01 0.01 19.27
N LEU A 72 6.00 0.24 20.11
CA LEU A 72 5.60 1.60 20.44
C LEU A 72 6.91 2.30 20.79
N SER A 73 7.27 3.33 20.00
CA SER A 73 8.36 4.20 20.41
C SER A 73 8.03 4.59 21.84
N SER A 74 8.88 4.16 22.78
CA SER A 74 8.71 4.45 24.19
C SER A 74 8.71 5.96 24.37
N THR A 75 7.52 6.54 24.33
CA THR A 75 7.19 7.90 24.74
C THR A 75 6.37 7.80 26.00
#